data_AF-A0A0F2MLY8-F1
#
_entry.id   AF-A0A0F2MLY8-F1
#
_cell.length_a   1.000
_cell.length_b   1.000
_cell.length_c   1.000
_cell.angle_alpha   90.00
_cell.angle_beta   90.00
_cell.angle_gamma   90.00
#
_symmetry.space_group_name_H-M   'P 1'
#
loop_
_entity.id
_entity.type
_entity.pdbx_description
1 polymer ?
#
loop_
_entity_poly.entity_id
_entity_poly.type
_entity_poly.pdbx_seq_one_letter_code
_entity_poly.pdbx_strand_id
1 'polypeptide(L)'
;MWMSVVISLALLSGARAAAVDAPFSNYQAKINASPRNPVYPIDSVDKMESSAMPNIDAWMHKKIEAYKNNNCTLDNAAIRKEWSDMAETERQEYTGAIKCLMKLPPKSDKTRFPGAMSRYDDFVAYHMTHAMQLHDNIHLFGAHKYFVWLFEQALRNECNYTGYQPYMNYDRYAEDPGNSPLLNGNASSMGGNGEPDPSYKGVPQYGRTPNIIKSGGGGGCVKSGPFADMVVNLGPTSASTGSNLPKNPRADGTGANPRCLRRDVNRNAAMGATNEKAYSLLQNTKMDKFYDQLLGSPIPKNDPYPWGIHTAGHYIAAVDPGGDPFTSPGDPLFYFHHTSLDRLWWIWQSQNVEERLYAVPYSNATMQMNMKRDTGAVNTAGAVGDDTNPLESLVDMEWLGPAIKLHETHDQLGGNGGKFCYIYV
;
A
#
# COMPACT_ATOMS: atom_id res chain seq x y z
N MET A 1 -49.73 77.57 -15.41
CA MET A 1 -49.76 76.09 -15.50
C MET A 1 -48.36 75.61 -15.80
N TRP A 2 -47.70 75.04 -14.80
CA TRP A 2 -46.33 74.53 -14.89
C TRP A 2 -46.34 73.10 -15.47
N MET A 3 -45.49 72.82 -16.45
CA MET A 3 -45.32 71.50 -17.06
C MET A 3 -44.10 70.82 -16.42
N SER A 4 -44.34 69.77 -15.64
CA SER A 4 -43.29 68.93 -15.05
C SER A 4 -42.90 67.81 -16.01
N VAL A 5 -41.62 67.77 -16.40
CA VAL A 5 -41.00 66.66 -17.12
C VAL A 5 -40.51 65.65 -16.09
N VAL A 6 -41.00 64.41 -16.15
CA VAL A 6 -40.53 63.29 -15.31
C VAL A 6 -39.47 62.50 -16.09
N ILE A 7 -38.22 62.63 -15.66
CA ILE A 7 -37.10 61.78 -16.10
C ILE A 7 -37.11 60.53 -15.22
N SER A 8 -37.40 59.36 -15.81
CA SER A 8 -37.32 58.08 -15.11
C SER A 8 -35.86 57.57 -15.14
N LEU A 9 -35.20 57.56 -13.97
CA LEU A 9 -33.93 56.88 -13.78
C LEU A 9 -34.19 55.37 -13.66
N ALA A 10 -33.70 54.57 -14.61
CA ALA A 10 -33.65 53.12 -14.48
C ALA A 10 -32.53 52.72 -13.51
N LEU A 11 -32.90 52.23 -12.32
CA LEU A 11 -31.98 51.61 -11.37
C LEU A 11 -31.58 50.23 -11.89
N LEU A 12 -30.35 50.12 -12.41
CA LEU A 12 -29.68 48.84 -12.62
C LEU A 12 -29.28 48.27 -11.24
N SER A 13 -30.16 47.45 -10.66
CA SER A 13 -29.80 46.62 -9.52
C SER A 13 -28.87 45.50 -10.00
N GLY A 14 -27.57 45.67 -9.77
CA GLY A 14 -26.59 44.60 -9.91
C GLY A 14 -26.90 43.50 -8.89
N ALA A 15 -27.48 42.40 -9.35
CA ALA A 15 -27.52 41.17 -8.58
C ALA A 15 -26.07 40.67 -8.45
N ARG A 16 -25.43 40.94 -7.30
CA ARG A 16 -24.30 40.11 -6.86
C ARG A 16 -24.87 38.71 -6.72
N ALA A 17 -24.48 37.81 -7.62
CA ALA A 17 -24.57 36.39 -7.36
C ALA A 17 -23.81 36.16 -6.05
N ALA A 18 -24.55 35.90 -4.97
CA ALA A 18 -23.95 35.27 -3.81
C ALA A 18 -23.41 33.94 -4.33
N ALA A 19 -22.10 33.74 -4.24
CA ALA A 19 -21.53 32.41 -4.32
C ALA A 19 -22.31 31.60 -3.27
N VAL A 20 -23.16 30.69 -3.73
CA VAL A 20 -23.70 29.68 -2.86
C VAL A 20 -22.50 28.83 -2.54
N ASP A 21 -21.88 29.05 -1.38
CA ASP A 21 -20.91 28.13 -0.83
C ASP A 21 -21.63 26.77 -0.78
N ALA A 22 -21.34 25.91 -1.75
CA ALA A 22 -21.79 24.53 -1.69
C ALA A 22 -21.31 24.01 -0.33
N PRO A 23 -22.19 23.42 0.50
CA PRO A 23 -21.76 22.97 1.81
C PRO A 23 -20.63 21.97 1.60
N PHE A 24 -19.47 22.27 2.19
CA PHE A 24 -18.33 21.36 2.27
C PHE A 24 -18.82 19.97 2.66
N SER A 25 -18.27 18.92 2.04
CA SER A 25 -18.76 17.56 2.25
C SER A 25 -18.71 17.17 3.74
N ASN A 26 -19.62 16.32 4.22
CA ASN A 26 -19.73 15.96 5.64
C ASN A 26 -18.70 14.89 6.05
N TYR A 27 -17.55 14.89 5.40
CA TYR A 27 -16.50 13.90 5.61
C TYR A 27 -15.93 13.98 7.03
N GLN A 28 -15.94 15.16 7.68
CA GLN A 28 -15.43 15.29 9.05
C GLN A 28 -16.27 14.47 10.02
N ALA A 29 -17.59 14.39 9.85
CA ALA A 29 -18.44 13.55 10.69
C ALA A 29 -18.08 12.06 10.54
N LYS A 30 -17.75 11.60 9.32
CA LYS A 30 -17.30 10.23 9.07
C LYS A 30 -15.95 9.93 9.72
N ILE A 31 -14.99 10.85 9.60
CA ILE A 31 -13.68 10.71 10.24
C ILE A 31 -13.84 10.69 11.76
N ASN A 32 -14.61 11.62 12.33
CA ASN A 32 -14.82 11.73 13.77
C ASN A 32 -15.63 10.55 14.36
N ALA A 33 -16.48 9.90 13.56
CA ALA A 33 -17.23 8.71 13.97
C ALA A 33 -16.40 7.42 13.89
N SER A 34 -15.21 7.47 13.27
CA SER A 34 -14.36 6.29 13.17
C SER A 34 -13.76 5.95 14.53
N PRO A 35 -13.85 4.68 14.99
CA PRO A 35 -13.33 4.28 16.29
C PRO A 35 -11.82 4.53 16.36
N ARG A 36 -11.33 4.89 17.55
CA ARG A 36 -9.91 5.10 17.83
C ARG A 36 -9.51 4.32 19.06
N ASN A 37 -8.35 3.67 18.99
CA ASN A 37 -7.76 2.99 20.10
C ASN A 37 -7.09 4.01 21.04
N PRO A 38 -7.56 4.19 22.29
CA PRO A 38 -7.02 5.19 23.20
C PRO A 38 -5.59 4.91 23.64
N VAL A 39 -5.08 3.68 23.43
CA VAL A 39 -3.68 3.31 23.71
C VAL A 39 -2.72 4.03 22.75
N TYR A 40 -3.18 4.34 21.54
CA TYR A 40 -2.36 4.94 20.49
C TYR A 40 -2.89 6.34 20.15
N PRO A 41 -2.33 7.39 20.77
CA PRO A 41 -2.78 8.76 20.53
C PRO A 41 -2.46 9.23 19.11
N ILE A 42 -3.19 10.27 18.68
CA ILE A 42 -2.98 10.95 17.39
C ILE A 42 -1.55 11.46 17.28
N ASP A 43 -0.83 10.99 16.26
CA ASP A 43 0.56 11.33 16.01
C ASP A 43 0.71 12.55 15.06
N SER A 44 1.94 12.83 14.62
CA SER A 44 2.20 13.97 13.73
C SER A 44 1.80 13.72 12.28
N VAL A 45 1.79 12.45 11.84
CA VAL A 45 1.32 12.04 10.52
C VAL A 45 -0.21 12.14 10.45
N ASP A 46 -0.93 11.69 11.49
CA ASP A 46 -2.39 11.78 11.60
C ASP A 46 -2.86 13.26 11.57
N LYS A 47 -2.12 14.16 12.22
CA LYS A 47 -2.38 15.61 12.19
C LYS A 47 -2.17 16.19 10.79
N MET A 48 -1.14 15.73 10.09
CA MET A 48 -0.84 16.19 8.73
C MET A 48 -1.88 15.69 7.71
N GLU A 49 -2.32 14.45 7.86
CA GLU A 49 -3.46 13.90 7.12
C GLU A 49 -4.71 14.78 7.32
N SER A 50 -5.06 15.03 8.59
CA SER A 50 -6.23 15.84 8.93
C SER A 50 -6.14 17.27 8.38
N SER A 51 -4.95 17.89 8.41
CA SER A 51 -4.75 19.25 7.91
C SER A 51 -4.73 19.34 6.38
N ALA A 52 -4.47 18.24 5.68
CA ALA A 52 -4.51 18.18 4.22
C ALA A 52 -5.93 17.94 3.64
N MET A 53 -6.87 17.46 4.45
CA MET A 53 -8.24 17.15 3.99
C MET A 53 -8.99 18.34 3.35
N PRO A 54 -8.88 19.60 3.81
CA PRO A 54 -9.50 20.73 3.13
C PRO A 54 -9.04 20.91 1.67
N ASN A 55 -7.78 20.58 1.35
CA ASN A 55 -7.28 20.63 -0.02
C ASN A 55 -7.95 19.56 -0.90
N ILE A 56 -8.17 18.37 -0.33
CA ILE A 56 -8.87 17.28 -1.01
C ILE A 56 -10.34 17.63 -1.23
N ASP A 57 -11.01 18.19 -0.23
CA ASP A 57 -12.41 18.60 -0.36
C ASP A 57 -12.57 19.69 -1.43
N ALA A 58 -11.69 20.69 -1.45
CA ALA A 58 -11.66 21.71 -2.51
C ALA A 58 -11.40 21.10 -3.90
N TRP A 59 -10.48 20.14 -4.01
CA TRP A 59 -10.21 19.41 -5.26
C TRP A 59 -11.42 18.59 -5.71
N MET A 60 -12.12 17.93 -4.79
CA MET A 60 -13.31 17.14 -5.10
C MET A 60 -14.46 18.01 -5.60
N HIS A 61 -14.66 19.22 -5.04
CA HIS A 61 -15.63 20.17 -5.59
C HIS A 61 -15.33 20.50 -7.05
N LYS A 62 -14.06 20.80 -7.40
CA LYS A 62 -13.66 21.05 -8.80
C LYS A 62 -13.92 19.83 -9.70
N LYS A 63 -13.64 18.61 -9.22
CA LYS A 63 -13.93 17.39 -9.98
C LYS A 63 -15.42 17.17 -10.20
N ILE A 64 -16.25 17.44 -9.20
CA ILE A 64 -17.71 17.33 -9.28
C ILE A 64 -18.27 18.34 -10.28
N GLU A 65 -17.86 19.61 -10.17
CA GLU A 65 -18.26 20.68 -11.10
C GLU A 65 -17.85 20.36 -12.55
N ALA A 66 -16.70 19.72 -12.73
CA ALA A 66 -16.20 19.29 -14.03
C ALA A 66 -16.81 17.97 -14.53
N TYR A 67 -17.69 17.30 -13.77
CA TYR A 67 -18.22 15.96 -14.05
C TYR A 67 -17.13 14.89 -14.25
N LYS A 68 -16.00 15.04 -13.54
CA LYS A 68 -14.82 14.14 -13.60
C LYS A 68 -14.64 13.31 -12.33
N ASN A 69 -15.59 13.35 -11.40
CA ASN A 69 -15.49 12.63 -10.14
C ASN A 69 -15.88 11.14 -10.25
N ASN A 70 -16.40 10.69 -11.40
CA ASN A 70 -16.81 9.30 -11.65
C ASN A 70 -17.68 8.72 -10.52
N ASN A 71 -18.67 9.50 -10.06
CA ASN A 71 -19.55 9.19 -8.94
C ASN A 71 -18.87 9.02 -7.57
N CYS A 72 -17.56 9.27 -7.44
CA CYS A 72 -16.89 9.31 -6.15
C CYS A 72 -17.07 10.69 -5.49
N THR A 73 -17.35 10.70 -4.19
CA THR A 73 -17.40 11.87 -3.32
C THR A 73 -16.80 11.52 -1.96
N LEU A 74 -16.41 12.50 -1.15
CA LEU A 74 -15.97 12.20 0.22
C LEU A 74 -17.12 11.60 1.08
N ASP A 75 -18.37 11.93 0.74
CA ASP A 75 -19.56 11.37 1.39
C ASP A 75 -19.87 9.92 1.02
N ASN A 76 -19.31 9.37 -0.06
CA ASN A 76 -19.47 7.95 -0.40
C ASN A 76 -18.16 7.15 -0.41
N ALA A 77 -17.02 7.83 -0.30
CA ALA A 77 -15.72 7.19 -0.15
C ALA A 77 -15.73 6.21 1.02
N ALA A 78 -15.19 5.02 0.75
CA ALA A 78 -14.92 4.01 1.75
C ALA A 78 -13.84 4.49 2.73
N ILE A 79 -13.79 3.88 3.91
CA ILE A 79 -12.83 4.23 4.97
C ILE A 79 -11.90 3.04 5.20
N ARG A 80 -10.61 3.24 4.95
CA ARG A 80 -9.54 2.32 5.35
C ARG A 80 -9.02 2.72 6.72
N LYS A 81 -9.14 1.81 7.69
CA LYS A 81 -8.84 2.06 9.10
C LYS A 81 -7.47 1.51 9.49
N GLU A 82 -6.85 2.12 10.48
CA GLU A 82 -5.70 1.54 11.17
C GLU A 82 -6.12 0.25 11.90
N TRP A 83 -5.30 -0.79 11.83
CA TRP A 83 -5.65 -2.12 12.38
C TRP A 83 -6.01 -2.10 13.87
N SER A 84 -5.25 -1.39 14.71
CA SER A 84 -5.52 -1.32 16.15
C SER A 84 -6.76 -0.51 16.51
N ASP A 85 -7.25 0.34 15.59
CA ASP A 85 -8.49 1.11 15.73
C ASP A 85 -9.75 0.27 15.42
N MET A 86 -9.60 -0.88 14.75
CA MET A 86 -10.70 -1.80 14.43
C MET A 86 -11.13 -2.64 15.63
N ALA A 87 -12.44 -2.90 15.71
CA ALA A 87 -12.97 -3.86 16.68
C ALA A 87 -12.37 -5.25 16.44
N GLU A 88 -12.21 -6.03 17.50
CA GLU A 88 -11.65 -7.39 17.38
C GLU A 88 -12.44 -8.28 16.42
N THR A 89 -13.77 -8.11 16.37
CA THR A 89 -14.64 -8.83 15.43
C THR A 89 -14.38 -8.45 13.98
N GLU A 90 -14.16 -7.17 13.67
CA GLU A 90 -13.79 -6.72 12.31
C GLU A 90 -12.43 -7.31 11.91
N ARG A 91 -11.48 -7.38 12.85
CA ARG A 91 -10.16 -7.98 12.63
C ARG A 91 -10.25 -9.49 12.36
N GLN A 92 -11.08 -10.20 13.11
CA GLN A 92 -11.33 -11.64 12.90
C GLN A 92 -12.07 -11.91 11.57
N GLU A 93 -12.96 -11.01 11.15
CA GLU A 93 -13.60 -11.10 9.83
C GLU A 93 -12.56 -11.00 8.70
N TYR A 94 -11.64 -10.04 8.80
CA TYR A 94 -10.55 -9.88 7.84
C TYR A 94 -9.60 -11.08 7.81
N THR A 95 -9.17 -11.62 8.98
CA THR A 95 -8.35 -12.85 9.02
C THR A 95 -9.09 -14.03 8.40
N GLY A 96 -10.38 -14.18 8.68
CA GLY A 96 -11.24 -15.21 8.11
C GLY A 96 -11.32 -15.13 6.59
N ALA A 97 -11.45 -13.92 6.03
CA ALA A 97 -11.50 -13.69 4.59
C ALA A 97 -10.19 -14.07 3.87
N ILE A 98 -9.04 -13.76 4.48
CA ILE A 98 -7.74 -14.21 3.93
C ILE A 98 -7.66 -15.73 3.92
N LYS A 99 -8.04 -16.39 5.04
CA LYS A 99 -8.08 -17.85 5.12
C LYS A 99 -9.04 -18.48 4.11
N CYS A 100 -10.10 -17.77 3.73
CA CYS A 100 -10.97 -18.18 2.65
C CYS A 100 -10.26 -18.13 1.29
N LEU A 101 -9.52 -17.06 0.96
CA LEU A 101 -8.73 -16.99 -0.29
C LEU A 101 -7.67 -18.10 -0.36
N MET A 102 -7.10 -18.50 0.77
CA MET A 102 -6.15 -19.64 0.85
C MET A 102 -6.80 -21.00 0.56
N LYS A 103 -8.14 -21.10 0.57
CA LYS A 103 -8.89 -22.33 0.30
C LYS A 103 -9.54 -22.34 -1.09
N LEU A 104 -9.80 -21.19 -1.69
CA LEU A 104 -10.37 -21.09 -3.02
C LEU A 104 -9.35 -21.54 -4.09
N PRO A 105 -9.78 -22.19 -5.18
CA PRO A 105 -8.88 -22.65 -6.24
C PRO A 105 -8.26 -21.47 -7.00
N PRO A 106 -6.98 -21.54 -7.42
CA PRO A 106 -6.28 -20.48 -8.14
C PRO A 106 -6.91 -20.23 -9.53
N LYS A 107 -6.79 -19.00 -10.03
CA LYS A 107 -7.13 -18.58 -11.38
C LYS A 107 -5.91 -18.56 -12.32
N SER A 108 -4.70 -18.50 -11.78
CA SER A 108 -3.46 -18.50 -12.57
C SER A 108 -3.27 -19.80 -13.36
N ASP A 109 -2.56 -19.71 -14.48
CA ASP A 109 -2.25 -20.85 -15.34
C ASP A 109 -1.37 -21.87 -14.62
N LYS A 110 -1.91 -23.06 -14.34
CA LYS A 110 -1.23 -24.15 -13.65
C LYS A 110 -0.01 -24.71 -14.38
N THR A 111 0.12 -24.49 -15.68
CA THR A 111 1.32 -24.90 -16.42
C THR A 111 2.48 -23.94 -16.18
N ARG A 112 2.18 -22.64 -16.06
CA ARG A 112 3.13 -21.58 -15.70
C ARG A 112 3.42 -21.57 -14.19
N PHE A 113 2.40 -21.82 -13.37
CA PHE A 113 2.43 -21.69 -11.90
C PHE A 113 1.95 -22.96 -11.20
N PRO A 114 2.65 -24.10 -11.37
CA PRO A 114 2.22 -25.37 -10.77
C PRO A 114 2.20 -25.35 -9.24
N GLY A 115 2.96 -24.45 -8.60
CA GLY A 115 2.96 -24.22 -7.15
C GLY A 115 1.89 -23.27 -6.63
N ALA A 116 1.16 -22.54 -7.49
CA ALA A 116 0.05 -21.72 -7.02
C ALA A 116 -1.12 -22.64 -6.68
N MET A 117 -1.47 -22.83 -5.40
CA MET A 117 -2.46 -23.81 -4.97
C MET A 117 -3.79 -23.20 -4.56
N SER A 118 -3.84 -21.88 -4.39
CA SER A 118 -5.01 -21.15 -3.92
C SER A 118 -5.19 -19.80 -4.63
N ARG A 119 -6.35 -19.15 -4.45
CA ARG A 119 -6.55 -17.75 -4.88
C ARG A 119 -5.59 -16.79 -4.20
N TYR A 120 -5.18 -17.08 -2.97
CA TYR A 120 -4.14 -16.30 -2.31
C TYR A 120 -2.79 -16.44 -3.04
N ASP A 121 -2.44 -17.65 -3.48
CA ASP A 121 -1.21 -17.87 -4.26
C ASP A 121 -1.22 -17.19 -5.64
N ASP A 122 -2.39 -16.86 -6.22
CA ASP A 122 -2.44 -16.08 -7.45
C ASP A 122 -1.81 -14.69 -7.29
N PHE A 123 -2.00 -14.07 -6.13
CA PHE A 123 -1.41 -12.76 -5.81
C PHE A 123 0.11 -12.88 -5.62
N VAL A 124 0.56 -13.95 -4.97
CA VAL A 124 1.99 -14.25 -4.78
C VAL A 124 2.65 -14.54 -6.12
N ALA A 125 2.03 -15.37 -6.96
CA ALA A 125 2.54 -15.69 -8.30
C ALA A 125 2.66 -14.45 -9.17
N TYR A 126 1.64 -13.58 -9.14
CA TYR A 126 1.63 -12.36 -9.95
C TYR A 126 2.79 -11.44 -9.55
N HIS A 127 2.91 -11.17 -8.25
CA HIS A 127 3.95 -10.29 -7.74
C HIS A 127 5.35 -10.85 -8.02
N MET A 128 5.54 -12.16 -7.81
CA MET A 128 6.81 -12.82 -8.08
C MET A 128 7.26 -12.68 -9.53
N THR A 129 6.34 -12.77 -10.51
CA THR A 129 6.69 -12.62 -11.94
C THR A 129 6.68 -11.19 -12.46
N HIS A 130 6.05 -10.26 -11.74
CA HIS A 130 5.96 -8.85 -12.13
C HIS A 130 6.76 -7.91 -11.22
N ALA A 131 7.54 -8.44 -10.27
CA ALA A 131 8.26 -7.67 -9.28
C ALA A 131 9.11 -6.55 -9.90
N MET A 132 9.71 -6.80 -11.06
CA MET A 132 10.54 -5.81 -11.75
C MET A 132 9.75 -4.58 -12.21
N GLN A 133 8.56 -4.79 -12.76
CA GLN A 133 7.67 -3.69 -13.10
C GLN A 133 7.14 -3.04 -11.82
N LEU A 134 6.65 -3.83 -10.87
CA LEU A 134 6.05 -3.35 -9.62
C LEU A 134 7.00 -2.49 -8.78
N HIS A 135 8.33 -2.68 -8.90
CA HIS A 135 9.33 -1.94 -8.12
C HIS A 135 10.15 -0.94 -8.96
N ASP A 136 9.75 -0.68 -10.20
CA ASP A 136 10.32 0.45 -10.94
C ASP A 136 9.80 1.79 -10.38
N ASN A 137 10.45 2.87 -10.80
CA ASN A 137 10.17 4.20 -10.28
C ASN A 137 8.75 4.71 -10.60
N ILE A 138 8.13 4.26 -11.70
CA ILE A 138 6.83 4.82 -12.14
C ILE A 138 5.65 3.99 -11.64
N HIS A 139 5.84 2.69 -11.42
CA HIS A 139 4.79 1.77 -11.01
C HIS A 139 4.75 1.53 -9.50
N LEU A 140 5.84 1.77 -8.75
CA LEU A 140 5.93 1.45 -7.31
C LEU A 140 4.69 1.83 -6.51
N PHE A 141 4.17 3.04 -6.68
CA PHE A 141 2.99 3.48 -5.95
C PHE A 141 1.70 3.00 -6.61
N GLY A 142 1.46 3.44 -7.84
CA GLY A 142 0.21 3.21 -8.54
C GLY A 142 -0.14 1.72 -8.74
N ALA A 143 0.84 0.91 -9.14
CA ALA A 143 0.60 -0.51 -9.36
C ALA A 143 0.38 -1.26 -8.05
N HIS A 144 1.13 -0.96 -6.98
CA HIS A 144 0.87 -1.58 -5.67
C HIS A 144 -0.48 -1.17 -5.08
N LYS A 145 -0.91 0.08 -5.25
CA LYS A 145 -2.27 0.52 -4.89
C LYS A 145 -3.32 -0.33 -5.60
N TYR A 146 -3.17 -0.55 -6.90
CA TYR A 146 -4.13 -1.37 -7.65
C TYR A 146 -4.07 -2.84 -7.24
N PHE A 147 -2.88 -3.39 -6.99
CA PHE A 147 -2.69 -4.76 -6.48
C PHE A 147 -3.40 -4.98 -5.13
N VAL A 148 -3.21 -4.06 -4.18
CA VAL A 148 -3.87 -4.10 -2.87
C VAL A 148 -5.39 -3.91 -3.00
N TRP A 149 -5.84 -3.02 -3.89
CA TRP A 149 -7.27 -2.87 -4.16
C TRP A 149 -7.88 -4.14 -4.74
N LEU A 150 -7.20 -4.84 -5.65
CA LEU A 150 -7.66 -6.13 -6.19
C LEU A 150 -7.70 -7.21 -5.11
N PHE A 151 -6.75 -7.21 -4.17
CA PHE A 151 -6.80 -8.10 -3.01
C PHE A 151 -8.02 -7.82 -2.14
N GLU A 152 -8.29 -6.55 -1.83
CA GLU A 152 -9.49 -6.11 -1.14
C GLU A 152 -10.76 -6.58 -1.88
N GLN A 153 -10.83 -6.41 -3.20
CA GLN A 153 -11.97 -6.89 -3.98
C GLN A 153 -12.12 -8.40 -3.95
N ALA A 154 -11.03 -9.17 -3.94
CA ALA A 154 -11.10 -10.62 -3.79
C ALA A 154 -11.64 -11.02 -2.42
N LEU A 155 -11.18 -10.38 -1.34
CA LEU A 155 -11.72 -10.60 0.01
C LEU A 155 -13.22 -10.31 0.07
N ARG A 156 -13.65 -9.17 -0.48
CA ARG A 156 -15.04 -8.71 -0.41
C ARG A 156 -15.96 -9.55 -1.30
N ASN A 157 -15.59 -9.76 -2.55
CA ASN A 157 -16.48 -10.35 -3.56
C ASN A 157 -16.43 -11.88 -3.62
N GLU A 158 -15.35 -12.50 -3.10
CA GLU A 158 -15.18 -13.96 -3.14
C GLU A 158 -15.21 -14.62 -1.76
N CYS A 159 -14.98 -13.83 -0.70
CA CYS A 159 -14.90 -14.31 0.68
C CYS A 159 -15.82 -13.56 1.66
N ASN A 160 -16.77 -12.78 1.15
CA ASN A 160 -17.80 -12.07 1.92
C ASN A 160 -17.25 -11.11 3.00
N TYR A 161 -16.02 -10.61 2.84
CA TYR A 161 -15.52 -9.56 3.72
C TYR A 161 -16.34 -8.28 3.52
N THR A 162 -16.85 -7.72 4.60
CA THR A 162 -17.71 -6.52 4.54
C THR A 162 -16.93 -5.22 4.75
N GLY A 163 -15.75 -5.30 5.38
CA GLY A 163 -14.84 -4.18 5.61
C GLY A 163 -13.93 -3.85 4.42
N TYR A 164 -13.12 -2.81 4.57
CA TYR A 164 -12.13 -2.38 3.57
C TYR A 164 -10.72 -2.75 4.01
N GLN A 165 -9.75 -2.62 3.11
CA GLN A 165 -8.37 -2.99 3.41
C GLN A 165 -7.82 -2.16 4.59
N PRO A 166 -7.40 -2.80 5.70
CA PRO A 166 -6.75 -2.12 6.81
C PRO A 166 -5.29 -1.79 6.51
N TYR A 167 -4.75 -0.82 7.26
CA TYR A 167 -3.34 -0.46 7.23
C TYR A 167 -2.68 -0.61 8.60
N MET A 168 -1.35 -0.61 8.62
CA MET A 168 -0.57 -0.57 9.86
C MET A 168 0.07 0.80 10.08
N ASN A 169 -0.18 1.44 11.22
CA ASN A 169 0.67 2.55 11.63
C ASN A 169 1.97 1.98 12.24
N TYR A 170 3.09 2.15 11.54
CA TYR A 170 4.38 1.58 11.94
C TYR A 170 4.79 2.03 13.35
N ASP A 171 4.59 3.29 13.70
CA ASP A 171 5.06 3.88 14.95
C ASP A 171 4.38 3.26 16.18
N ARG A 172 3.07 2.99 16.07
CA ARG A 172 2.27 2.32 17.11
C ARG A 172 2.87 0.96 17.52
N TYR A 173 3.63 0.34 16.62
CA TYR A 173 4.21 -0.98 16.80
C TYR A 173 5.75 -0.96 16.83
N ALA A 174 6.40 0.18 16.59
CA ALA A 174 7.83 0.23 16.32
C ALA A 174 8.68 -0.22 17.52
N GLU A 175 8.27 0.19 18.72
CA GLU A 175 8.98 -0.09 19.98
C GLU A 175 8.77 -1.52 20.49
N ASP A 176 7.61 -2.12 20.23
CA ASP A 176 7.26 -3.48 20.65
C ASP A 176 6.33 -4.14 19.63
N PRO A 177 6.85 -4.56 18.45
CA PRO A 177 6.01 -5.12 17.41
C PRO A 177 5.43 -6.47 17.82
N GLY A 178 6.11 -7.22 18.69
CA GLY A 178 5.69 -8.55 19.14
C GLY A 178 4.43 -8.55 19.98
N ASN A 179 4.13 -7.46 20.71
CA ASN A 179 2.90 -7.33 21.49
C ASN A 179 1.82 -6.47 20.80
N SER A 180 2.06 -6.02 19.57
CA SER A 180 1.08 -5.25 18.81
C SER A 180 -0.22 -6.04 18.53
N PRO A 181 -1.38 -5.37 18.42
CA PRO A 181 -2.62 -5.99 17.93
C PRO A 181 -2.48 -6.70 16.58
N LEU A 182 -1.47 -6.36 15.79
CA LEU A 182 -1.18 -6.96 14.48
C LEU A 182 -0.38 -8.27 14.59
N LEU A 183 0.52 -8.41 15.57
CA LEU A 183 1.51 -9.49 15.63
C LEU A 183 1.63 -10.20 16.99
N ASN A 184 0.69 -9.99 17.91
CA ASN A 184 0.68 -10.67 19.22
C ASN A 184 0.27 -12.15 19.20
N GLY A 185 -0.03 -12.73 18.04
CA GLY A 185 -0.40 -14.14 17.90
C GLY A 185 -1.80 -14.53 18.40
N ASN A 186 -2.66 -13.58 18.76
CA ASN A 186 -4.03 -13.88 19.20
C ASN A 186 -4.97 -14.19 18.00
N ALA A 187 -6.23 -14.54 18.27
CA ALA A 187 -7.21 -14.90 17.23
C ALA A 187 -7.53 -13.78 16.23
N SER A 188 -7.23 -12.53 16.58
CA SER A 188 -7.48 -11.33 15.80
C SER A 188 -6.21 -10.70 15.22
N SER A 189 -5.08 -11.38 15.27
CA SER A 189 -3.80 -10.89 14.72
C SER A 189 -3.50 -11.53 13.37
N MET A 190 -2.44 -11.06 12.70
CA MET A 190 -1.91 -11.72 11.50
C MET A 190 -1.01 -12.92 11.82
N GLY A 191 -1.19 -13.56 12.98
CA GLY A 191 -0.23 -14.50 13.57
C GLY A 191 0.73 -13.78 14.53
N GLY A 192 1.86 -14.41 14.82
CA GLY A 192 2.88 -13.82 15.68
C GLY A 192 4.30 -14.05 15.20
N ASN A 193 5.24 -14.04 16.13
CA ASN A 193 6.64 -14.36 15.83
C ASN A 193 6.79 -15.83 15.42
N GLY A 194 7.85 -16.11 14.66
CA GLY A 194 8.30 -17.47 14.42
C GLY A 194 9.03 -18.02 15.64
N GLU A 195 9.07 -19.35 15.76
CA GLU A 195 9.98 -20.03 16.68
C GLU A 195 11.44 -19.57 16.46
N PRO A 196 12.30 -19.54 17.48
CA PRO A 196 13.70 -19.17 17.29
C PRO A 196 14.43 -20.10 16.29
N ASP A 197 15.13 -19.53 15.31
CA ASP A 197 16.08 -20.27 14.45
C ASP A 197 17.51 -19.73 14.67
N PRO A 198 18.40 -20.48 15.36
CA PRO A 198 19.77 -20.05 15.60
C PRO A 198 20.60 -19.80 14.34
N SER A 199 20.20 -20.35 13.19
CA SER A 199 20.88 -20.12 11.91
C SER A 199 20.54 -18.76 11.29
N TYR A 200 19.35 -18.21 11.57
CA TYR A 200 18.89 -16.93 11.04
C TYR A 200 19.52 -15.77 11.82
N LYS A 201 20.33 -14.94 11.15
CA LYS A 201 21.04 -13.81 11.77
C LYS A 201 20.38 -12.46 11.57
N GLY A 202 19.33 -12.41 10.75
CA GLY A 202 18.67 -11.17 10.33
C GLY A 202 18.85 -10.90 8.84
N VAL A 203 18.49 -9.70 8.39
CA VAL A 203 18.46 -9.30 6.98
C VAL A 203 19.69 -8.44 6.63
N PRO A 204 20.59 -8.88 5.73
CA PRO A 204 21.71 -8.06 5.27
C PRO A 204 21.25 -6.75 4.61
N GLN A 205 21.98 -5.67 4.87
CA GLN A 205 21.74 -4.31 4.35
C GLN A 205 23.05 -3.77 3.77
N TYR A 206 23.49 -4.35 2.65
CA TYR A 206 24.77 -4.02 2.03
C TYR A 206 24.87 -2.52 1.71
N GLY A 207 26.02 -1.91 2.00
CA GLY A 207 26.27 -0.48 1.80
C GLY A 207 25.74 0.45 2.89
N ARG A 208 24.97 -0.06 3.87
CA ARG A 208 24.49 0.70 5.03
C ARG A 208 25.35 0.45 6.27
N THR A 209 25.30 1.37 7.23
CA THR A 209 25.88 1.20 8.58
C THR A 209 24.79 1.51 9.61
N PRO A 210 24.26 0.52 10.35
CA PRO A 210 24.64 -0.89 10.34
C PRO A 210 24.34 -1.60 9.00
N ASN A 211 25.11 -2.64 8.68
CA ASN A 211 24.98 -3.39 7.41
C ASN A 211 24.07 -4.62 7.52
N ILE A 212 23.29 -4.72 8.60
CA ILE A 212 22.36 -5.82 8.85
C ILE A 212 21.25 -5.33 9.79
N ILE A 213 20.00 -5.68 9.48
CA ILE A 213 18.91 -5.67 10.43
C ILE A 213 19.05 -6.95 11.24
N LYS A 214 19.61 -6.87 12.45
CA LYS A 214 19.83 -8.05 13.31
C LYS A 214 18.50 -8.72 13.66
N SER A 215 18.53 -10.05 13.74
CA SER A 215 17.37 -10.86 14.16
C SER A 215 16.75 -10.35 15.47
N GLY A 216 15.42 -10.29 15.50
CA GLY A 216 14.60 -9.97 16.66
C GLY A 216 14.35 -11.16 17.59
N GLY A 217 14.84 -12.35 17.23
CA GLY A 217 14.75 -13.58 18.04
C GLY A 217 13.79 -14.64 17.48
N GLY A 218 13.18 -14.41 16.32
CA GLY A 218 12.43 -15.42 15.57
C GLY A 218 13.30 -16.18 14.58
N GLY A 219 12.78 -16.38 13.37
CA GLY A 219 13.47 -17.04 12.27
C GLY A 219 12.81 -18.34 11.80
N GLY A 220 12.09 -19.03 12.66
CA GLY A 220 11.41 -20.30 12.42
C GLY A 220 9.93 -20.14 12.02
N CYS A 221 9.19 -21.25 12.04
CA CYS A 221 7.76 -21.26 11.72
C CYS A 221 6.95 -20.45 12.73
N VAL A 222 5.94 -19.72 12.25
CA VAL A 222 4.88 -19.18 13.09
C VAL A 222 4.04 -20.33 13.65
N LYS A 223 3.77 -20.32 14.97
CA LYS A 223 3.01 -21.38 15.68
C LYS A 223 1.75 -20.90 16.38
N SER A 224 1.48 -19.59 16.35
CA SER A 224 0.32 -18.98 17.02
C SER A 224 -0.50 -18.11 16.05
N GLY A 225 -1.76 -17.88 16.43
CA GLY A 225 -2.71 -17.06 15.68
C GLY A 225 -3.31 -17.75 14.45
N PRO A 226 -4.09 -17.02 13.65
CA PRO A 226 -4.93 -17.60 12.59
C PRO A 226 -4.18 -18.26 11.44
N PHE A 227 -2.89 -17.97 11.30
CA PHE A 227 -2.02 -18.41 10.19
C PHE A 227 -0.94 -19.40 10.63
N ALA A 228 -1.04 -19.98 11.84
CA ALA A 228 -0.10 -21.00 12.32
C ALA A 228 -0.06 -22.27 11.44
N ASP A 229 -1.16 -22.55 10.73
CA ASP A 229 -1.33 -23.64 9.78
C ASP A 229 -1.17 -23.21 8.30
N MET A 230 -0.76 -21.96 8.07
CA MET A 230 -0.57 -21.45 6.71
C MET A 230 0.56 -22.20 5.99
N VAL A 231 0.26 -22.63 4.76
CA VAL A 231 1.23 -23.25 3.86
C VAL A 231 1.67 -22.24 2.82
N VAL A 232 2.96 -21.95 2.81
CA VAL A 232 3.64 -21.16 1.78
C VAL A 232 4.00 -22.10 0.64
N ASN A 233 3.42 -21.91 -0.54
CA ASN A 233 3.58 -22.85 -1.67
C ASN A 233 4.61 -22.41 -2.71
N LEU A 234 4.75 -21.11 -2.94
CA LEU A 234 5.65 -20.54 -3.96
C LEU A 234 6.98 -20.09 -3.35
N GLY A 235 7.97 -19.83 -4.21
CA GLY A 235 9.32 -19.47 -3.79
C GLY A 235 10.02 -20.59 -2.99
N PRO A 236 11.06 -20.25 -2.21
CA PRO A 236 11.72 -18.94 -2.19
C PRO A 236 12.43 -18.67 -3.51
N THR A 237 12.68 -17.41 -3.83
CA THR A 237 13.58 -17.01 -4.91
C THR A 237 15.02 -16.91 -4.39
N SER A 238 15.96 -16.56 -5.27
CA SER A 238 17.35 -16.29 -4.87
C SER A 238 17.52 -15.06 -3.98
N ALA A 239 16.50 -14.20 -3.87
CA ALA A 239 16.52 -13.00 -3.04
C ALA A 239 16.00 -13.23 -1.61
N SER A 240 15.59 -14.46 -1.27
CA SER A 240 15.11 -14.76 0.08
C SER A 240 16.18 -14.53 1.13
N THR A 241 15.75 -13.96 2.26
CA THR A 241 16.60 -13.74 3.44
C THR A 241 16.54 -14.89 4.45
N GLY A 242 15.67 -15.89 4.22
CA GLY A 242 15.51 -17.02 5.13
C GLY A 242 16.69 -17.99 5.13
N SER A 243 16.87 -18.69 6.25
CA SER A 243 17.92 -19.71 6.43
C SER A 243 17.33 -21.11 6.44
N ASN A 244 18.04 -22.10 5.89
CA ASN A 244 17.61 -23.51 5.83
C ASN A 244 16.23 -23.73 5.16
N LEU A 245 15.92 -22.95 4.12
CA LEU A 245 14.69 -23.15 3.36
C LEU A 245 14.86 -24.27 2.31
N PRO A 246 13.83 -25.09 2.07
CA PRO A 246 13.85 -26.04 0.96
C PRO A 246 13.94 -25.27 -0.36
N LYS A 247 14.87 -25.70 -1.24
CA LYS A 247 15.00 -25.13 -2.58
C LYS A 247 13.74 -25.42 -3.39
N ASN A 248 13.24 -24.42 -4.11
CA ASN A 248 12.12 -24.64 -5.02
C ASN A 248 12.55 -25.62 -6.14
N PRO A 249 11.69 -26.59 -6.53
CA PRO A 249 12.00 -27.53 -7.62
C PRO A 249 12.15 -26.84 -8.99
N ARG A 250 11.70 -25.59 -9.13
CA ARG A 250 11.91 -24.75 -10.31
C ARG A 250 12.76 -23.53 -9.95
N ALA A 251 13.72 -23.20 -10.81
CA ALA A 251 14.61 -22.06 -10.61
C ALA A 251 13.88 -20.70 -10.64
N ASP A 252 12.70 -20.64 -11.27
CA ASP A 252 11.83 -19.46 -11.33
C ASP A 252 10.94 -19.28 -10.09
N GLY A 253 11.02 -20.18 -9.09
CA GLY A 253 10.24 -20.10 -7.86
C GLY A 253 8.76 -20.51 -8.01
N THR A 254 8.31 -20.90 -9.21
CA THR A 254 6.89 -21.20 -9.50
C THR A 254 6.47 -22.63 -9.17
N GLY A 255 7.42 -23.50 -8.81
CA GLY A 255 7.17 -24.89 -8.44
C GLY A 255 6.48 -25.02 -7.08
N ALA A 256 5.73 -26.09 -6.86
CA ALA A 256 5.15 -26.41 -5.57
C ALA A 256 6.24 -26.70 -4.54
N ASN A 257 6.34 -25.87 -3.51
CA ASN A 257 7.34 -25.97 -2.45
C ASN A 257 6.69 -25.71 -1.06
N PRO A 258 5.74 -26.56 -0.64
CA PRO A 258 4.95 -26.33 0.57
C PRO A 258 5.82 -26.33 1.83
N ARG A 259 5.70 -25.27 2.62
CA ARG A 259 6.38 -25.08 3.92
C ARG A 259 5.57 -24.14 4.81
N CYS A 260 5.96 -24.00 6.08
CA CYS A 260 5.28 -23.10 7.00
C CYS A 260 5.61 -21.63 6.68
N LEU A 261 4.71 -20.71 7.06
CA LEU A 261 5.04 -19.30 7.22
C LEU A 261 6.13 -19.16 8.30
N ARG A 262 7.20 -18.43 8.01
CA ARG A 262 8.30 -18.16 8.96
C ARG A 262 8.48 -16.66 9.15
N ARG A 263 8.69 -16.25 10.40
CA ARG A 263 8.84 -14.84 10.74
C ARG A 263 9.94 -14.57 11.75
N ASP A 264 10.50 -13.39 11.63
CA ASP A 264 11.23 -12.71 12.70
C ASP A 264 10.54 -11.37 12.95
N VAL A 265 9.67 -11.30 13.96
CA VAL A 265 8.98 -10.06 14.35
C VAL A 265 10.00 -9.12 14.99
N ASN A 266 10.37 -8.07 14.26
CA ASN A 266 11.67 -7.43 14.44
C ASN A 266 11.57 -5.92 14.74
N ARG A 267 11.86 -5.57 16.00
CA ARG A 267 11.96 -4.17 16.45
C ARG A 267 13.03 -3.38 15.67
N ASN A 268 14.18 -3.97 15.37
CA ASN A 268 15.26 -3.27 14.64
C ASN A 268 14.83 -2.88 13.21
N ALA A 269 13.96 -3.65 12.58
CA ALA A 269 13.34 -3.27 11.31
C ALA A 269 12.32 -2.15 11.52
N ALA A 270 11.38 -2.34 12.47
CA ALA A 270 10.26 -1.43 12.71
C ALA A 270 10.71 0.00 13.07
N MET A 271 11.81 0.14 13.82
CA MET A 271 12.42 1.44 14.13
C MET A 271 12.93 2.22 12.90
N GLY A 272 13.00 1.59 11.73
CA GLY A 272 13.26 2.28 10.46
C GLY A 272 12.05 3.04 9.89
N ALA A 273 10.88 2.96 10.52
CA ALA A 273 9.64 3.56 10.07
C ALA A 273 8.85 4.30 11.17
N THR A 274 9.52 4.88 12.17
CA THR A 274 8.85 5.66 13.24
C THR A 274 8.08 6.87 12.71
N ASN A 275 7.23 7.45 13.56
CA ASN A 275 6.46 8.65 13.26
C ASN A 275 7.36 9.80 12.81
N GLU A 276 8.55 9.99 13.40
CA GLU A 276 9.48 11.04 12.98
C GLU A 276 9.97 10.83 11.55
N LYS A 277 10.23 9.57 11.16
CA LYS A 277 10.69 9.23 9.81
C LYS A 277 9.57 9.40 8.80
N ALA A 278 8.35 8.96 9.13
CA ALA A 278 7.17 9.14 8.28
C ALA A 278 6.81 10.62 8.13
N TYR A 279 6.83 11.39 9.22
CA TYR A 279 6.61 12.83 9.19
C TYR A 279 7.67 13.54 8.35
N SER A 280 8.96 13.22 8.53
CA SER A 280 10.05 13.77 7.73
C SER A 280 9.89 13.45 6.24
N LEU A 281 9.49 12.22 5.89
CA LEU A 281 9.19 11.83 4.51
C LEU A 281 8.13 12.76 3.90
N LEU A 282 7.05 13.02 4.62
CA LEU A 282 5.92 13.82 4.15
C LEU A 282 6.24 15.31 4.00
N GLN A 283 7.34 15.81 4.57
CA GLN A 283 7.84 17.17 4.35
C GLN A 283 8.44 17.39 2.97
N ASN A 284 8.74 16.33 2.22
CA ASN A 284 9.26 16.48 0.87
C ASN A 284 8.21 17.12 -0.04
N THR A 285 8.59 18.14 -0.81
CA THR A 285 7.68 18.80 -1.76
C THR A 285 7.84 18.29 -3.20
N LYS A 286 8.84 17.45 -3.45
CA LYS A 286 9.19 16.90 -4.77
C LYS A 286 9.10 15.38 -4.74
N MET A 287 8.51 14.81 -5.78
CA MET A 287 8.24 13.37 -5.88
C MET A 287 9.53 12.54 -5.82
N ASP A 288 10.60 12.98 -6.48
CA ASP A 288 11.89 12.26 -6.45
C ASP A 288 12.46 12.14 -5.03
N LYS A 289 12.41 13.23 -4.25
CA LYS A 289 12.89 13.20 -2.87
C LYS A 289 12.01 12.36 -1.96
N PHE A 290 10.69 12.40 -2.18
CA PHE A 290 9.75 11.53 -1.47
C PHE A 290 10.03 10.05 -1.77
N TYR A 291 10.15 9.70 -3.05
CA TYR A 291 10.48 8.36 -3.53
C TYR A 291 11.82 7.87 -2.98
N ASP A 292 12.88 8.66 -3.13
CA ASP A 292 14.23 8.30 -2.67
C ASP A 292 14.25 8.08 -1.16
N GLN A 293 13.68 9.01 -0.37
CA GLN A 293 13.66 8.89 1.09
C GLN A 293 12.84 7.68 1.55
N LEU A 294 11.72 7.38 0.89
CA LEU A 294 10.90 6.21 1.19
C LEU A 294 11.70 4.91 1.05
N LEU A 295 12.53 4.82 0.02
CA LEU A 295 13.44 3.69 -0.25
C LEU A 295 14.76 3.76 0.54
N GLY A 296 14.96 4.81 1.33
CA GLY A 296 16.12 4.98 2.20
C GLY A 296 17.37 5.53 1.48
N SER A 297 17.18 6.35 0.46
CA SER A 297 18.22 7.06 -0.31
C SER A 297 18.08 8.58 -0.15
N PRO A 298 19.18 9.34 -0.06
CA PRO A 298 20.51 8.85 0.31
C PRO A 298 20.48 8.21 1.71
N ILE A 299 21.43 7.31 1.99
CA ILE A 299 21.53 6.64 3.29
C ILE A 299 21.69 7.71 4.39
N PRO A 300 20.76 7.78 5.38
CA PRO A 300 20.85 8.76 6.45
C PRO A 300 22.14 8.59 7.26
N LYS A 301 22.85 9.70 7.53
CA LYS A 301 24.04 9.70 8.39
C LYS A 301 23.61 9.65 9.85
N ASN A 302 24.32 8.88 10.67
CA ASN A 302 24.13 8.77 12.12
C ASN A 302 22.74 8.26 12.56
N ASP A 303 22.05 7.53 11.69
CA ASP A 303 20.79 6.89 11.99
C ASP A 303 21.05 5.40 12.31
N PRO A 304 20.67 4.90 13.50
CA PRO A 304 20.87 3.49 13.87
C PRO A 304 19.96 2.53 13.09
N TYR A 305 18.93 3.04 12.42
CA TYR A 305 17.96 2.25 11.63
C TYR A 305 17.77 2.85 10.22
N PRO A 306 18.84 2.96 9.40
CA PRO A 306 18.85 3.73 8.16
C PRO A 306 18.25 2.94 6.99
N TRP A 307 17.06 2.34 7.13
CA TRP A 307 16.53 1.36 6.15
C TRP A 307 15.70 1.96 5.01
N GLY A 308 15.02 3.08 5.28
CA GLY A 308 13.86 3.52 4.52
C GLY A 308 12.58 2.83 4.99
N ILE A 309 11.45 3.52 4.90
CA ILE A 309 10.15 3.04 5.42
C ILE A 309 9.68 1.80 4.66
N HIS A 310 9.91 1.73 3.35
CA HIS A 310 9.56 0.55 2.54
C HIS A 310 10.32 -0.70 3.04
N THR A 311 11.65 -0.61 3.13
CA THR A 311 12.49 -1.69 3.64
C THR A 311 12.15 -2.10 5.07
N ALA A 312 11.92 -1.11 5.95
CA ALA A 312 11.57 -1.33 7.34
C ALA A 312 10.23 -2.09 7.49
N GLY A 313 9.22 -1.71 6.71
CA GLY A 313 7.90 -2.32 6.76
C GLY A 313 7.86 -3.74 6.22
N HIS A 314 8.59 -4.06 5.14
CA HIS A 314 8.74 -5.46 4.68
C HIS A 314 9.43 -6.33 5.75
N TYR A 315 10.50 -5.81 6.36
CA TYR A 315 11.34 -6.60 7.25
C TYR A 315 10.93 -6.61 8.72
N ILE A 316 9.78 -5.99 9.07
CA ILE A 316 9.19 -6.13 10.41
C ILE A 316 8.82 -7.59 10.73
N ALA A 317 8.57 -8.41 9.72
CA ALA A 317 8.29 -9.83 9.82
C ALA A 317 8.98 -10.60 8.70
N ALA A 318 10.29 -10.36 8.53
CA ALA A 318 11.11 -10.98 7.49
C ALA A 318 11.15 -12.52 7.59
N VAL A 319 12.10 -13.15 6.89
CA VAL A 319 12.33 -14.60 6.76
C VAL A 319 11.67 -15.19 5.52
N ASP A 320 10.45 -15.74 5.62
CA ASP A 320 9.87 -16.51 4.50
C ASP A 320 8.34 -16.59 4.57
N PRO A 321 7.62 -16.08 3.55
CA PRO A 321 8.14 -15.46 2.32
C PRO A 321 8.33 -13.93 2.44
N GLY A 322 7.92 -13.32 3.56
CA GLY A 322 7.96 -11.86 3.77
C GLY A 322 9.36 -11.23 3.63
N GLY A 323 10.41 -12.02 3.88
CA GLY A 323 11.80 -11.61 3.72
C GLY A 323 12.35 -11.74 2.29
N ASP A 324 11.54 -12.09 1.29
CA ASP A 324 11.92 -12.19 -0.12
C ASP A 324 11.13 -11.16 -0.93
N PRO A 325 11.78 -10.14 -1.53
CA PRO A 325 11.10 -9.07 -2.26
C PRO A 325 10.19 -9.54 -3.41
N PHE A 326 10.38 -10.75 -3.95
CA PHE A 326 9.53 -11.28 -5.01
C PHE A 326 8.29 -11.97 -4.46
N THR A 327 8.43 -12.66 -3.32
CA THR A 327 7.35 -13.50 -2.75
C THR A 327 6.74 -12.91 -1.47
N SER A 328 7.11 -11.68 -1.10
CA SER A 328 6.62 -11.00 0.10
C SER A 328 5.09 -10.94 0.26
N PRO A 329 4.25 -10.88 -0.79
CA PRO A 329 2.79 -10.98 -0.63
C PRO A 329 2.29 -12.31 -0.10
N GLY A 330 3.16 -13.32 -0.03
CA GLY A 330 2.87 -14.59 0.63
C GLY A 330 2.86 -14.47 2.15
N ASP A 331 3.30 -13.36 2.73
CA ASP A 331 3.03 -13.01 4.12
C ASP A 331 1.80 -12.07 4.14
N PRO A 332 0.74 -12.38 4.92
CA PRO A 332 -0.44 -11.51 5.04
C PRO A 332 -0.14 -10.05 5.45
N LEU A 333 1.00 -9.77 6.09
CA LEU A 333 1.41 -8.42 6.46
C LEU A 333 1.74 -7.52 5.27
N PHE A 334 2.08 -8.09 4.11
CA PHE A 334 2.36 -7.32 2.90
C PHE A 334 1.23 -6.33 2.58
N TYR A 335 -0.02 -6.79 2.70
CA TYR A 335 -1.18 -5.98 2.35
C TYR A 335 -1.37 -4.81 3.32
N PHE A 336 -1.05 -4.97 4.60
CA PHE A 336 -1.03 -3.86 5.56
C PHE A 336 0.09 -2.89 5.24
N HIS A 337 1.28 -3.41 4.96
CA HIS A 337 2.46 -2.61 4.60
C HIS A 337 2.17 -1.70 3.41
N HIS A 338 1.72 -2.27 2.30
CA HIS A 338 1.45 -1.52 1.09
C HIS A 338 0.22 -0.61 1.21
N THR A 339 -0.75 -0.93 2.07
CA THR A 339 -1.84 0.01 2.38
C THR A 339 -1.33 1.22 3.17
N SER A 340 -0.35 1.04 4.05
CA SER A 340 0.31 2.14 4.78
C SER A 340 1.20 2.99 3.87
N LEU A 341 1.87 2.37 2.89
CA LEU A 341 2.62 3.11 1.87
C LEU A 341 1.68 3.94 0.98
N ASP A 342 0.54 3.36 0.57
CA ASP A 342 -0.52 4.07 -0.16
C ASP A 342 -1.06 5.23 0.67
N ARG A 343 -1.29 5.05 1.99
CA ARG A 343 -1.67 6.14 2.90
C ARG A 343 -0.64 7.27 2.91
N LEU A 344 0.65 6.96 3.08
CA LEU A 344 1.71 7.99 3.10
C LEU A 344 1.79 8.74 1.77
N TRP A 345 1.65 8.02 0.64
CA TRP A 345 1.62 8.64 -0.68
C TRP A 345 0.39 9.54 -0.86
N TRP A 346 -0.78 9.09 -0.41
CA TRP A 346 -2.01 9.88 -0.44
C TRP A 346 -1.92 11.14 0.43
N ILE A 347 -1.35 11.06 1.64
CA ILE A 347 -1.11 12.26 2.48
C ILE A 347 -0.16 13.22 1.76
N TRP A 348 0.89 12.70 1.14
CA TRP A 348 1.82 13.51 0.35
C TRP A 348 1.13 14.22 -0.82
N GLN A 349 0.29 13.53 -1.58
CA GLN A 349 -0.52 14.10 -2.67
C GLN A 349 -1.50 15.16 -2.15
N SER A 350 -2.18 14.85 -1.04
CA SER A 350 -3.23 15.69 -0.43
C SER A 350 -2.75 17.07 0.02
N GLN A 351 -1.48 17.20 0.38
CA GLN A 351 -0.90 18.49 0.74
C GLN A 351 -0.85 19.50 -0.42
N ASN A 352 -0.79 19.05 -1.67
CA ASN A 352 -0.91 19.91 -2.87
C ASN A 352 -1.39 19.08 -4.07
N VAL A 353 -2.70 18.81 -4.12
CA VAL A 353 -3.29 17.87 -5.09
C VAL A 353 -3.03 18.27 -6.54
N GLU A 354 -3.10 19.57 -6.85
CA GLU A 354 -2.90 20.11 -8.20
C GLU A 354 -1.52 19.77 -8.78
N GLU A 355 -0.47 19.84 -7.96
CA GLU A 355 0.90 19.56 -8.39
C GLU A 355 1.32 18.10 -8.19
N ARG A 356 0.73 17.42 -7.20
CA ARG A 356 1.27 16.14 -6.71
C ARG A 356 0.48 14.92 -7.15
N LEU A 357 -0.80 15.07 -7.51
CA LEU A 357 -1.67 13.93 -7.82
C LEU A 357 -1.06 13.06 -8.92
N TYR A 358 -0.55 13.66 -9.99
CA TYR A 358 0.03 12.96 -11.14
C TYR A 358 1.55 13.06 -11.21
N ALA A 359 2.21 13.41 -10.09
CA ALA A 359 3.65 13.47 -10.04
C ALA A 359 4.24 12.05 -10.12
N VAL A 360 5.22 11.85 -11.01
CA VAL A 360 5.93 10.58 -11.20
C VAL A 360 7.40 10.78 -10.89
N PRO A 361 8.07 9.87 -10.16
CA PRO A 361 9.49 10.02 -9.87
C PRO A 361 10.33 9.93 -11.15
N TYR A 362 11.23 10.88 -11.35
CA TYR A 362 12.21 10.87 -12.43
C TYR A 362 13.37 9.92 -12.08
N SER A 363 13.61 8.92 -12.91
CA SER A 363 14.78 8.04 -12.74
C SER A 363 15.96 8.59 -13.52
N ASN A 364 16.93 9.21 -12.83
CA ASN A 364 18.32 9.11 -13.27
C ASN A 364 18.80 7.68 -12.92
N ALA A 365 18.58 6.76 -13.85
CA ALA A 365 19.18 5.43 -13.96
C ALA A 365 19.99 4.92 -12.74
N THR A 366 19.35 4.16 -11.84
CA THR A 366 20.07 3.23 -10.94
C THR A 366 19.32 1.91 -10.65
N MET A 367 18.05 1.77 -11.04
CA MET A 367 17.35 0.47 -11.09
C MET A 367 16.63 0.22 -12.41
N GLN A 368 17.20 0.65 -13.55
CA GLN A 368 16.93 -0.06 -14.79
C GLN A 368 17.65 -1.40 -14.70
N MET A 369 16.97 -2.38 -14.09
CA MET A 369 17.37 -3.77 -14.12
C MET A 369 17.13 -4.28 -15.54
N ASN A 370 18.07 -3.96 -16.42
CA ASN A 370 18.15 -4.47 -17.77
C ASN A 370 18.36 -5.97 -17.71
N MET A 371 17.34 -6.81 -17.99
CA MET A 371 17.57 -8.15 -18.54
C MET A 371 16.41 -8.68 -19.40
N LYS A 372 16.82 -9.55 -20.34
CA LYS A 372 16.09 -10.09 -21.48
C LYS A 372 14.77 -10.78 -21.10
N ARG A 373 13.68 -10.32 -21.73
CA ARG A 373 12.44 -11.10 -21.92
C ARG A 373 12.80 -12.38 -22.67
N ASP A 374 12.85 -13.52 -21.98
CA ASP A 374 12.87 -14.82 -22.63
C ASP A 374 11.42 -15.30 -22.83
N THR A 375 11.00 -15.16 -24.08
CA THR A 375 10.04 -15.96 -24.85
C THR A 375 8.78 -16.53 -24.15
N GLY A 376 7.60 -15.91 -24.41
CA GLY A 376 6.34 -16.68 -24.34
C GLY A 376 5.00 -15.96 -24.21
N ALA A 377 4.93 -14.67 -23.83
CA ALA A 377 3.64 -14.00 -23.65
C ALA A 377 3.68 -12.52 -24.10
N VAL A 378 2.80 -12.22 -25.06
CA VAL A 378 2.30 -10.93 -25.55
C VAL A 378 3.24 -9.73 -25.44
N ASN A 379 3.73 -9.29 -26.61
CA ASN A 379 4.21 -7.94 -26.84
C ASN A 379 3.13 -6.91 -26.45
N THR A 380 3.15 -6.43 -25.22
CA THR A 380 2.91 -5.01 -24.95
C THR A 380 4.26 -4.39 -24.63
N ALA A 381 4.67 -3.47 -25.49
CA ALA A 381 5.92 -2.77 -25.41
C ALA A 381 5.89 -1.86 -24.18
N GLY A 382 6.64 -2.20 -23.13
CA GLY A 382 7.19 -1.22 -22.20
C GLY A 382 8.37 -0.53 -22.87
N ALA A 383 8.10 0.21 -23.95
CA ALA A 383 9.09 1.10 -24.53
C ALA A 383 9.13 2.34 -23.66
N VAL A 384 10.16 2.47 -22.83
CA VAL A 384 10.64 3.79 -22.42
C VAL A 384 11.32 4.38 -23.67
N GLY A 385 10.49 4.80 -24.62
CA GLY A 385 10.86 5.70 -25.69
C GLY A 385 10.76 7.12 -25.13
N ASP A 386 11.83 7.87 -25.36
CA ASP A 386 12.08 9.28 -25.02
C ASP A 386 11.08 10.26 -25.69
N ASP A 387 9.76 10.06 -25.49
CA ASP A 387 8.68 11.02 -25.80
C ASP A 387 7.25 10.59 -25.33
N THR A 388 7.10 9.56 -24.49
CA THR A 388 5.76 9.09 -24.05
C THR A 388 5.47 9.46 -22.60
N ASN A 389 4.31 10.09 -22.36
CA ASN A 389 3.84 10.41 -21.01
C ASN A 389 3.74 9.13 -20.17
N PRO A 390 4.53 8.96 -19.09
CA PRO A 390 4.58 7.71 -18.32
C PRO A 390 3.22 7.33 -17.72
N LEU A 391 2.35 8.33 -17.49
CA LEU A 391 1.00 8.15 -16.98
C LEU A 391 0.05 7.41 -17.95
N GLU A 392 0.43 7.30 -19.23
CA GLU A 392 -0.30 6.53 -20.23
C GLU A 392 0.13 5.05 -20.30
N SER A 393 1.16 4.67 -19.55
CA SER A 393 1.62 3.27 -19.45
C SER A 393 0.52 2.38 -18.88
N LEU A 394 0.48 1.12 -19.33
CA LEU A 394 -0.48 0.14 -18.82
C LEU A 394 0.03 -0.53 -17.54
N VAL A 395 -0.85 -0.58 -16.55
CA VAL A 395 -0.75 -1.43 -15.37
C VAL A 395 -1.63 -2.66 -15.63
N ASP A 396 -1.02 -3.72 -16.14
CA ASP A 396 -1.70 -4.98 -16.45
C ASP A 396 -1.56 -5.98 -15.31
N MET A 397 -2.67 -6.27 -14.63
CA MET A 397 -2.71 -7.19 -13.48
C MET A 397 -2.97 -8.65 -13.90
N GLU A 398 -2.91 -8.93 -15.20
CA GLU A 398 -3.18 -10.23 -15.83
C GLU A 398 -4.43 -10.91 -15.24
N TRP A 399 -4.26 -12.04 -14.55
CA TRP A 399 -5.34 -12.85 -14.00
C TRP A 399 -5.95 -12.29 -12.71
N LEU A 400 -5.36 -11.25 -12.11
CA LEU A 400 -5.90 -10.61 -10.92
C LEU A 400 -6.97 -9.57 -11.26
N GLY A 401 -6.85 -8.87 -12.40
CA GLY A 401 -7.77 -7.81 -12.78
C GLY A 401 -7.46 -7.18 -14.14
N PRO A 402 -8.39 -6.38 -14.69
CA PRO A 402 -8.21 -5.76 -16.00
C PRO A 402 -7.04 -4.77 -16.03
N ALA A 403 -6.37 -4.66 -17.18
CA ALA A 403 -5.38 -3.63 -17.40
C ALA A 403 -6.00 -2.22 -17.36
N ILE A 404 -5.31 -1.28 -16.71
CA ILE A 404 -5.70 0.13 -16.62
C ILE A 404 -4.50 1.03 -16.91
N LYS A 405 -4.74 2.30 -17.23
CA LYS A 405 -3.65 3.27 -17.39
C LYS A 405 -3.08 3.67 -16.04
N LEU A 406 -1.79 3.98 -15.99
CA LEU A 406 -1.10 4.38 -14.77
C LEU A 406 -1.74 5.61 -14.12
N HIS A 407 -2.23 6.60 -14.89
CA HIS A 407 -2.92 7.75 -14.32
C HIS A 407 -4.18 7.37 -13.51
N GLU A 408 -4.89 6.31 -13.89
CA GLU A 408 -6.08 5.86 -13.16
C GLU A 408 -5.72 5.43 -11.74
N THR A 409 -4.51 4.89 -11.53
CA THR A 409 -4.02 4.49 -10.20
C THR A 409 -3.62 5.67 -9.33
N HIS A 410 -3.29 6.82 -9.92
CA HIS A 410 -2.91 8.02 -9.16
C HIS A 410 -4.13 8.68 -8.51
N ASP A 411 -5.30 8.59 -9.14
CA ASP A 411 -6.54 9.19 -8.64
C ASP A 411 -7.27 8.28 -7.65
N GLN A 412 -7.09 8.51 -6.34
CA GLN A 412 -7.76 7.75 -5.28
C GLN A 412 -9.27 8.02 -5.17
N LEU A 413 -9.75 9.15 -5.68
CA LEU A 413 -11.12 9.62 -5.49
C LEU A 413 -11.81 9.81 -6.85
N GLY A 414 -11.91 8.73 -7.61
CA GLY A 414 -12.54 8.71 -8.94
C GLY A 414 -11.77 7.92 -9.99
N GLY A 415 -10.54 7.50 -9.72
CA GLY A 415 -9.75 6.70 -10.66
C GLY A 415 -10.36 5.34 -10.95
N ASN A 416 -9.94 4.76 -12.07
CA ASN A 416 -10.44 3.50 -12.63
C ASN A 416 -11.97 3.50 -12.79
N GLY A 417 -12.50 4.59 -13.36
CA GLY A 417 -13.94 4.79 -13.55
C GLY A 417 -14.74 4.85 -12.24
N GLY A 418 -14.16 5.40 -11.18
CA GLY A 418 -14.81 5.53 -9.86
C GLY A 418 -14.63 4.34 -8.93
N LYS A 419 -13.94 3.29 -9.37
CA LYS A 419 -13.66 2.10 -8.54
C LYS A 419 -12.70 2.40 -7.40
N PHE A 420 -11.76 3.32 -7.60
CA PHE A 420 -10.99 3.89 -6.51
C PHE A 420 -11.80 5.02 -5.91
N CYS A 421 -12.36 4.78 -4.71
CA CYS A 421 -13.10 5.75 -3.95
C CYS A 421 -13.00 5.44 -2.45
N TYR A 422 -11.87 5.81 -1.84
CA TYR A 422 -11.62 5.58 -0.42
C TYR A 422 -10.75 6.67 0.19
N ILE A 423 -10.83 6.83 1.50
CA ILE A 423 -9.97 7.69 2.33
C ILE A 423 -9.38 6.87 3.47
N TYR A 424 -8.42 7.47 4.15
CA TYR A 424 -7.81 6.93 5.35
C TYR A 424 -8.36 7.62 6.60
N VAL A 425 -8.39 6.88 7.71
CA VAL A 425 -8.64 7.41 9.05
C VAL A 425 -7.69 6.79 10.04
#